data_AF-A0A9N8ZW54-F1
#
_entry.id   AF-A0A9N8ZW54-F1
#
_cell.length_a   1.000
_cell.length_b   1.000
_cell.length_c   1.000
_cell.angle_alpha   90.00
_cell.angle_beta   90.00
_cell.angle_gamma   90.00
#
_symmetry.space_group_name_H-M   'P 1'
#
loop_
_entity.id
_entity.type
_entity.pdbx_description
1 polymer ?
#
loop_
_entity_poly.entity_id
_entity_poly.type
_entity_poly.pdbx_seq_one_letter_code
_entity_poly.pdbx_strand_id
1 'polypeptide(L)'
;MTWYNALVHDKSTDSLTDKLWVKRWIKSNDEPDLNLLVVTLYRLAQKTSTHIADNFYKKLLKSLSLTPYVTNIASLIRLKERDMVWEAPDAIHYQARIGNILCQDMEFAIKVDKDFGNVITELNYINNNKFPLNLSFEFRILKSSKALLSAAYDKDSEAYYFFPEVLSINDTKHYKEFCNVIVKR
;
A
#
# COMPACT_ATOMS: atom_id res chain seq x y z
N MET A 1 -12.43 18.60 -14.62
CA MET A 1 -12.19 17.70 -13.48
C MET A 1 -12.46 16.30 -14.02
N THR A 2 -11.56 15.35 -13.83
CA THR A 2 -11.67 14.00 -14.44
C THR A 2 -11.79 12.95 -13.37
N TRP A 3 -12.69 12.01 -13.60
CA TRP A 3 -13.11 11.00 -12.65
C TRP A 3 -12.23 9.75 -12.77
N TYR A 4 -12.17 8.89 -11.75
CA TYR A 4 -11.41 7.64 -11.82
C TYR A 4 -12.28 6.46 -11.37
N ASN A 5 -12.20 5.38 -12.14
CA ASN A 5 -12.79 4.10 -11.83
C ASN A 5 -11.83 3.24 -10.99
N ALA A 6 -12.36 2.55 -9.99
CA ALA A 6 -11.62 1.65 -9.13
C ALA A 6 -11.95 0.20 -9.49
N LEU A 7 -11.01 -0.45 -10.19
CA LEU A 7 -10.94 -1.89 -10.55
C LEU A 7 -11.69 -2.35 -11.81
N VAL A 8 -10.93 -3.01 -12.69
CA VAL A 8 -11.47 -3.87 -13.75
C VAL A 8 -11.25 -5.31 -13.29
N HIS A 9 -12.33 -6.09 -13.30
CA HIS A 9 -12.25 -7.54 -13.11
C HIS A 9 -11.37 -8.15 -14.20
N ASP A 10 -10.22 -8.67 -13.80
CA ASP A 10 -9.67 -9.84 -14.47
C ASP A 10 -9.92 -11.01 -13.52
N LYS A 11 -10.89 -11.86 -13.84
CA LYS A 11 -11.13 -13.11 -13.11
C LYS A 11 -10.02 -14.09 -13.47
N SER A 12 -8.80 -13.78 -13.06
CA SER A 12 -7.71 -14.74 -12.97
C SER A 12 -8.06 -15.69 -11.83
N THR A 13 -8.48 -16.91 -12.17
CA THR A 13 -8.72 -18.03 -11.24
C THR A 13 -7.41 -18.61 -10.68
N ASP A 14 -6.32 -17.83 -10.64
CA ASP A 14 -5.04 -18.30 -10.17
C ASP A 14 -4.97 -18.19 -8.64
N SER A 15 -4.90 -19.33 -7.97
CA SER A 15 -4.74 -19.46 -6.52
C SER A 15 -3.54 -18.68 -5.95
N LEU A 16 -2.60 -18.27 -6.80
CA LEU A 16 -1.48 -17.40 -6.44
C LEU A 16 -1.90 -15.94 -6.21
N THR A 17 -2.96 -15.46 -6.86
CA THR A 17 -3.46 -14.08 -6.74
C THR A 17 -4.44 -13.87 -5.58
N ASP A 18 -4.95 -14.95 -4.97
CA ASP A 18 -5.91 -14.90 -3.84
C ASP A 18 -5.41 -14.17 -2.58
N LYS A 19 -4.10 -13.86 -2.52
CA LYS A 19 -3.46 -13.15 -1.40
C LYS A 19 -3.06 -11.71 -1.73
N LEU A 20 -3.28 -11.27 -2.97
CA LEU A 20 -2.88 -9.93 -3.42
C LEU A 20 -4.13 -9.06 -3.60
N TRP A 21 -4.23 -7.99 -2.82
CA TRP A 21 -5.23 -6.97 -3.08
C TRP A 21 -4.68 -5.97 -4.10
N VAL A 22 -5.13 -6.08 -5.35
CA VAL A 22 -4.75 -5.14 -6.40
C VAL A 22 -5.71 -3.95 -6.37
N LYS A 23 -5.16 -2.74 -6.40
CA LYS A 23 -5.92 -1.51 -6.67
C LYS A 23 -5.57 -0.96 -8.04
N ARG A 24 -6.56 -0.77 -8.90
CA ARG A 24 -6.37 -0.18 -10.24
C ARG A 24 -7.19 1.09 -10.36
N TRP A 25 -6.54 2.16 -10.80
CA TRP A 25 -7.17 3.45 -11.09
C TRP A 25 -7.21 3.65 -12.59
N ILE A 26 -8.39 3.84 -13.16
CA ILE A 26 -8.56 4.12 -14.59
C ILE A 26 -9.31 5.43 -14.71
N LYS A 27 -8.81 6.36 -15.52
CA LYS A 27 -9.53 7.60 -15.79
C LYS A 27 -10.90 7.29 -16.42
N SER A 28 -11.97 7.85 -15.87
CA SER A 28 -13.34 7.81 -16.40
C SER A 28 -13.86 9.22 -16.66
N ASN A 29 -14.83 9.32 -17.56
CA ASN A 29 -15.62 10.53 -17.81
C ASN A 29 -17.04 10.44 -17.22
N ASP A 30 -17.38 9.31 -16.57
CA ASP A 30 -18.69 9.11 -15.93
C ASP A 30 -18.79 9.94 -14.65
N GLU A 31 -20.01 10.29 -14.24
CA GLU A 31 -20.25 11.03 -12.99
C GLU A 31 -19.89 10.18 -11.76
N PRO A 32 -19.49 10.80 -10.62
CA PRO A 32 -19.21 10.07 -9.38
C PRO A 32 -20.43 9.32 -8.87
N ASP A 33 -20.24 8.06 -8.45
CA ASP A 33 -21.32 7.23 -7.91
C ASP A 33 -21.78 7.68 -6.52
N LEU A 34 -20.88 8.34 -5.78
CA LEU A 34 -21.12 8.73 -4.40
C LEU A 34 -21.41 10.23 -4.30
N ASN A 35 -22.58 10.56 -3.75
CA ASN A 35 -22.87 11.94 -3.35
C ASN A 35 -22.10 12.34 -2.06
N LEU A 36 -22.04 13.64 -1.80
CA LEU A 36 -21.31 14.23 -0.68
C LEU A 36 -21.71 13.66 0.70
N LEU A 37 -23.00 13.38 0.93
CA LEU A 37 -23.48 12.83 2.19
C LEU A 37 -22.90 11.43 2.43
N VAL A 38 -22.95 10.59 1.41
CA VAL A 38 -22.41 9.23 1.46
C VAL A 38 -20.89 9.25 1.67
N VAL A 39 -20.16 10.10 0.95
CA VAL A 39 -18.71 10.29 1.17
C VAL A 39 -18.46 10.72 2.61
N THR A 40 -19.21 11.69 3.14
CA THR A 40 -19.04 12.17 4.52
C THR A 40 -19.25 11.07 5.56
N LEU A 41 -20.29 10.25 5.39
CA LEU A 41 -20.54 9.09 6.26
C LEU A 41 -19.41 8.07 6.17
N TYR A 42 -18.88 7.79 4.97
CA TYR A 42 -17.71 6.94 4.80
C TYR A 42 -16.49 7.49 5.54
N ARG A 43 -16.21 8.79 5.45
CA ARG A 43 -15.09 9.43 6.14
C ARG A 43 -15.24 9.34 7.66
N LEU A 44 -16.45 9.50 8.19
CA LEU A 44 -16.74 9.34 9.61
C LEU A 44 -16.51 7.88 10.07
N ALA A 45 -17.03 6.91 9.31
CA ALA A 45 -16.83 5.50 9.59
C ALA A 45 -15.33 5.13 9.58
N GLN A 46 -14.59 5.54 8.55
CA GLN A 46 -13.14 5.37 8.46
C GLN A 46 -12.45 5.96 9.69
N LYS A 47 -12.74 7.23 10.05
CA LYS A 47 -12.15 7.88 11.23
C LYS A 47 -12.36 7.07 12.52
N THR A 48 -13.55 6.51 12.71
CA THR A 48 -13.87 5.67 13.88
C THR A 48 -13.11 4.34 13.85
N SER A 49 -13.12 3.63 12.72
CA SER A 49 -12.38 2.38 12.54
C SER A 49 -10.88 2.56 12.77
N THR A 50 -10.32 3.64 12.24
CA THR A 50 -8.92 4.02 12.39
C THR A 50 -8.56 4.26 13.86
N HIS A 51 -9.43 4.95 14.62
CA HIS A 51 -9.22 5.15 16.06
C HIS A 51 -9.23 3.82 16.86
N ILE A 52 -10.07 2.87 16.45
CA ILE A 52 -10.10 1.53 17.04
C ILE A 52 -8.77 0.80 16.73
N ALA A 53 -8.30 0.88 15.48
CA ALA A 53 -7.05 0.28 15.05
C ALA A 53 -5.83 0.78 15.85
N ASP A 54 -5.78 2.08 16.20
CA ASP A 54 -4.71 2.66 17.03
C ASP A 54 -4.51 1.89 18.35
N ASN A 55 -5.60 1.47 18.99
CA ASN A 55 -5.54 0.72 20.24
C ASN A 55 -5.00 -0.70 20.04
N PHE A 56 -5.27 -1.31 18.88
CA PHE A 56 -4.69 -2.60 18.53
C PHE A 56 -3.20 -2.50 18.25
N TYR A 57 -2.76 -1.49 17.50
CA TYR A 57 -1.36 -1.27 17.21
C TYR A 57 -0.51 -1.03 18.47
N LYS A 58 -1.02 -0.26 19.43
CA LYS A 58 -0.36 -0.10 20.75
C LYS A 58 -0.17 -1.42 21.50
N LYS A 59 -1.06 -2.40 21.31
CA LYS A 59 -0.92 -3.74 21.89
C LYS A 59 0.12 -4.57 21.15
N LEU A 60 0.19 -4.47 19.82
CA LEU A 60 1.20 -5.14 19.00
C LEU A 60 2.63 -4.73 19.39
N LEU A 61 2.86 -3.46 19.70
CA LEU A 61 4.16 -2.98 20.20
C LEU A 61 4.63 -3.69 21.48
N LYS A 62 3.69 -4.14 22.33
CA LYS A 62 4.03 -4.87 23.57
C LYS A 62 4.35 -6.34 23.30
N SER A 63 3.93 -6.90 22.17
CA SER A 63 4.13 -8.31 21.83
C SER A 63 4.16 -8.50 20.31
N LEU A 64 5.34 -8.28 19.72
CA LEU A 64 5.56 -8.38 18.27
C LEU A 64 5.31 -9.80 17.74
N SER A 65 5.40 -10.82 18.59
CA SER A 65 5.08 -12.21 18.24
C SER A 65 3.59 -12.43 17.92
N LEU A 66 2.71 -11.48 18.30
CA LEU A 66 1.30 -11.53 17.95
C LEU A 66 1.00 -11.06 16.53
N THR A 67 1.95 -10.40 15.84
CA THR A 67 1.71 -9.87 14.50
C THR A 67 1.14 -10.92 13.54
N PRO A 68 1.72 -12.12 13.37
CA PRO A 68 1.18 -13.08 12.41
C PRO A 68 -0.27 -13.46 12.69
N TYR A 69 -0.63 -13.60 13.97
CA TYR A 69 -1.99 -13.91 14.39
C TYR A 69 -2.96 -12.75 14.11
N VAL A 70 -2.57 -11.52 14.45
CA VAL A 70 -3.40 -10.33 14.24
C VAL A 70 -3.58 -10.05 12.75
N THR A 71 -2.52 -10.15 11.95
CA THR A 71 -2.57 -10.02 10.49
C THR A 71 -3.46 -11.09 9.87
N ASN A 72 -3.40 -12.33 10.35
CA ASN A 72 -4.29 -13.38 9.89
C ASN A 72 -5.76 -13.04 10.17
N ILE A 73 -6.11 -12.60 11.38
CA ILE A 73 -7.49 -12.16 11.69
C ILE A 73 -7.90 -10.98 10.81
N ALA A 74 -7.04 -9.97 10.66
CA ALA A 74 -7.33 -8.82 9.81
C ALA A 74 -7.60 -9.25 8.36
N SER A 75 -6.84 -10.23 7.84
CA SER A 75 -7.03 -10.77 6.49
C SER A 75 -8.37 -11.49 6.28
N LEU A 76 -8.97 -12.01 7.35
CA LEU A 76 -10.31 -12.62 7.28
C LEU A 76 -11.41 -11.56 7.13
N ILE A 77 -11.13 -10.32 7.53
CA ILE A 77 -12.03 -9.19 7.33
C ILE A 77 -11.86 -8.70 5.89
N ARG A 78 -12.53 -9.38 4.96
CA ARG A 78 -12.57 -8.93 3.56
C ARG A 78 -13.40 -7.66 3.46
N LEU A 79 -12.74 -6.56 3.08
CA LEU A 79 -13.47 -5.39 2.61
C LEU A 79 -14.20 -5.78 1.33
N LYS A 80 -15.50 -5.45 1.26
CA LYS A 80 -16.27 -5.67 0.03
C LYS A 80 -15.60 -4.87 -1.09
N GLU A 81 -15.19 -5.54 -2.15
CA GLU A 81 -14.71 -4.91 -3.37
C GLU A 81 -15.79 -3.99 -3.94
N ARG A 82 -15.38 -2.85 -4.49
CA ARG A 82 -16.28 -1.84 -5.03
C ARG A 82 -15.72 -1.31 -6.33
N ASP A 83 -16.49 -1.50 -7.38
CA ASP A 83 -16.33 -0.84 -8.67
C ASP A 83 -17.14 0.45 -8.61
N MET A 84 -16.46 1.58 -8.41
CA MET A 84 -17.09 2.88 -8.24
C MET A 84 -16.25 3.98 -8.90
N VAL A 85 -16.94 4.97 -9.43
CA VAL A 85 -16.39 6.22 -9.95
C VAL A 85 -16.30 7.23 -8.82
N TRP A 86 -15.09 7.75 -8.59
CA TRP A 86 -14.81 8.74 -7.55
C TRP A 86 -14.28 10.04 -8.15
N GLU A 87 -14.46 11.12 -7.38
CA GLU A 87 -13.68 12.34 -7.55
C GLU A 87 -12.19 12.06 -7.45
N ALA A 88 -11.38 12.64 -8.35
CA ALA A 88 -9.92 12.41 -8.31
C ALA A 88 -9.29 12.67 -6.92
N PRO A 89 -9.64 13.75 -6.19
CA PRO A 89 -9.15 13.93 -4.82
C PRO A 89 -9.56 12.80 -3.88
N ASP A 90 -10.80 12.33 -3.95
CA ASP A 90 -11.27 11.26 -3.06
C ASP A 90 -10.74 9.88 -3.45
N ALA A 91 -10.52 9.64 -4.74
CA ALA A 91 -9.83 8.47 -5.27
C ALA A 91 -8.40 8.41 -4.74
N ILE A 92 -7.62 9.48 -4.92
CA ILE A 92 -6.23 9.55 -4.47
C ILE A 92 -6.15 9.46 -2.94
N HIS A 93 -7.02 10.17 -2.22
CA HIS A 93 -7.09 10.17 -0.76
C HIS A 93 -8.14 9.20 -0.22
N TYR A 94 -8.15 7.96 -0.69
CA TYR A 94 -9.20 6.97 -0.40
C TYR A 94 -9.37 6.58 1.07
N GLN A 95 -8.39 6.87 1.94
CA GLN A 95 -8.45 6.57 3.37
C GLN A 95 -8.33 7.84 4.21
N ALA A 96 -9.39 8.14 4.97
CA ALA A 96 -9.34 9.21 5.95
C ALA A 96 -8.39 8.84 7.10
N ARG A 97 -7.54 9.79 7.50
CA ARG A 97 -6.57 9.62 8.60
C ARG A 97 -5.64 8.42 8.43
N ILE A 98 -5.13 8.18 7.24
CA ILE A 98 -4.10 7.13 7.02
C ILE A 98 -2.85 7.34 7.90
N GLY A 99 -2.55 8.59 8.30
CA GLY A 99 -1.50 8.94 9.26
C GLY A 99 -1.94 8.89 10.74
N ASN A 100 -2.86 8.01 11.11
CA ASN A 100 -3.32 7.86 12.50
C ASN A 100 -2.27 7.26 13.43
N ILE A 101 -1.38 6.45 12.88
CA ILE A 101 -0.27 5.85 13.60
C ILE A 101 1.04 6.48 13.15
N LEU A 102 1.88 6.86 14.11
CA LEU A 102 3.26 7.17 13.81
C LEU A 102 3.93 5.87 13.38
N CYS A 103 4.42 5.86 12.15
CA CYS A 103 5.17 4.77 11.57
C CYS A 103 6.58 5.25 11.20
N GLN A 104 7.48 4.29 11.13
CA GLN A 104 8.75 4.43 10.47
C GLN A 104 8.60 3.79 9.09
N ASP A 105 9.19 4.47 8.10
CA ASP A 105 9.09 4.09 6.71
C ASP A 105 10.49 4.06 6.08
N MET A 106 10.71 3.04 5.27
CA MET A 106 11.86 2.89 4.39
C MET A 106 11.30 2.63 2.99
N GLU A 107 11.43 3.65 2.15
CA GLU A 107 11.06 3.63 0.75
C GLU A 107 12.30 3.89 -0.11
N PHE A 108 12.41 3.16 -1.21
CA PHE A 108 13.41 3.40 -2.25
C PHE A 108 12.82 3.08 -3.62
N ALA A 109 13.52 3.44 -4.70
CA ALA A 109 13.06 3.21 -6.06
C ALA A 109 14.09 2.41 -6.84
N ILE A 110 13.63 1.39 -7.57
CA ILE A 110 14.45 0.54 -8.43
C ILE A 110 13.88 0.58 -9.83
N LYS A 111 14.73 0.84 -10.83
CA LYS A 111 14.33 0.72 -12.23
C LYS A 111 14.03 -0.74 -12.56
N VAL A 112 12.85 -1.00 -13.09
CA VAL A 112 12.35 -2.35 -13.36
C VAL A 112 13.00 -2.90 -14.62
N ASP A 113 13.47 -4.15 -14.55
CA ASP A 113 13.95 -4.88 -15.71
C ASP A 113 12.79 -5.25 -16.64
N LYS A 114 13.07 -5.44 -17.92
CA LYS A 114 12.02 -5.72 -18.94
C LYS A 114 11.16 -6.94 -18.59
N ASP A 115 11.72 -7.92 -17.89
CA ASP A 115 11.08 -9.16 -17.47
C ASP A 115 10.61 -9.14 -16.00
N PHE A 116 10.75 -8.01 -15.31
CA PHE A 116 10.43 -7.84 -13.89
C PHE A 116 11.24 -8.77 -12.94
N GLY A 117 12.32 -9.40 -13.43
CA GLY A 117 13.10 -10.36 -12.64
C GLY A 117 13.70 -9.75 -11.37
N ASN A 118 14.16 -8.51 -11.45
CA ASN A 118 14.67 -7.78 -10.29
C ASN A 118 13.59 -7.46 -9.26
N VAL A 119 12.35 -7.16 -9.66
CA VAL A 119 11.24 -6.92 -8.74
C VAL A 119 10.96 -8.15 -7.89
N ILE A 120 10.88 -9.34 -8.50
CA ILE A 120 10.66 -10.60 -7.80
C ILE A 120 11.83 -10.90 -6.85
N THR A 121 13.05 -10.62 -7.29
CA THR A 121 14.26 -10.80 -6.48
C THR A 121 14.22 -9.95 -5.21
N GLU A 122 13.82 -8.68 -5.32
CA GLU A 122 13.73 -7.79 -4.17
C GLU A 122 12.59 -8.15 -3.23
N LEU A 123 11.41 -8.49 -3.76
CA LEU A 123 10.29 -8.96 -2.94
C LEU A 123 10.68 -10.21 -2.12
N ASN A 124 11.35 -11.17 -2.75
CA ASN A 124 11.82 -12.37 -2.06
C ASN A 124 12.87 -12.04 -1.00
N TYR A 125 13.79 -11.12 -1.28
CA TYR A 125 14.81 -10.73 -0.32
C TYR A 125 14.18 -10.07 0.92
N ILE A 126 13.27 -9.12 0.74
CA ILE A 126 12.58 -8.43 1.86
C ILE A 126 11.81 -9.46 2.70
N ASN A 127 11.05 -10.35 2.06
CA ASN A 127 10.24 -11.36 2.75
C ASN A 127 11.07 -12.41 3.52
N ASN A 128 12.24 -12.79 3.01
CA ASN A 128 13.07 -13.84 3.62
C ASN A 128 13.84 -13.35 4.85
N ASN A 129 14.02 -12.04 5.04
CA ASN A 129 14.85 -11.50 6.11
C ASN A 129 14.20 -11.53 7.52
N LYS A 130 12.97 -12.03 7.68
CA LYS A 130 12.30 -12.29 8.99
C LYS A 130 12.62 -11.27 10.09
N PHE A 131 12.20 -10.02 9.90
CA PHE A 131 12.19 -9.01 10.96
C PHE A 131 10.76 -8.79 11.48
N PRO A 132 10.58 -8.17 12.66
CA PRO A 132 9.25 -7.97 13.22
C PRO A 132 8.52 -6.82 12.51
N LEU A 133 8.29 -6.99 11.20
CA LEU A 133 7.34 -6.19 10.45
C LEU A 133 6.00 -6.37 11.12
N ASN A 134 5.48 -5.30 11.71
CA ASN A 134 4.24 -5.28 12.48
C ASN A 134 3.18 -4.35 11.87
N LEU A 135 3.43 -3.91 10.64
CA LEU A 135 2.53 -3.13 9.80
C LEU A 135 2.54 -3.69 8.36
N SER A 136 2.19 -2.88 7.37
CA SER A 136 2.14 -3.28 5.96
C SER A 136 3.52 -3.24 5.30
N PHE A 137 3.72 -4.18 4.39
CA PHE A 137 4.64 -4.01 3.27
C PHE A 137 3.78 -3.53 2.08
N GLU A 138 4.15 -2.39 1.51
CA GLU A 138 3.46 -1.80 0.37
C GLU A 138 4.42 -1.68 -0.79
N PHE A 139 3.89 -1.68 -2.01
CA PHE A 139 4.70 -1.31 -3.15
C PHE A 139 3.87 -0.68 -4.25
N ARG A 140 4.55 0.09 -5.08
CA ARG A 140 3.96 0.72 -6.27
C ARG A 140 4.87 0.47 -7.46
N ILE A 141 4.27 0.23 -8.63
CA ILE A 141 5.00 0.21 -9.90
C ILE A 141 4.47 1.36 -10.73
N LEU A 142 5.34 2.30 -11.08
CA LEU A 142 4.99 3.54 -11.76
C LEU A 142 5.84 3.70 -13.01
N LYS A 143 5.33 4.43 -14.01
CA LYS A 143 6.16 4.88 -15.13
C LYS A 143 7.19 5.91 -14.66
N SER A 144 8.26 6.04 -15.42
CA SER A 144 9.27 7.08 -15.22
C SER A 144 8.65 8.48 -15.24
N SER A 145 9.32 9.39 -14.55
CA SER A 145 8.94 10.78 -14.39
C SER A 145 9.99 11.69 -15.02
N LYS A 146 9.57 12.84 -15.52
CA LYS A 146 10.48 13.93 -15.91
C LYS A 146 10.55 15.03 -14.85
N ALA A 147 9.88 14.84 -13.71
CA ALA A 147 9.90 15.80 -12.62
C ALA A 147 11.30 15.88 -12.00
N LEU A 148 11.72 17.11 -11.69
CA LEU A 148 13.00 17.37 -11.01
C LEU A 148 13.01 16.66 -9.65
N LEU A 149 14.14 16.03 -9.31
CA LEU A 149 14.33 15.25 -8.07
C LEU A 149 13.39 14.05 -7.90
N SER A 150 12.68 13.61 -8.94
CA SER A 150 11.90 12.38 -8.84
C SER A 150 12.83 11.17 -8.68
N ALA A 151 12.53 10.31 -7.71
CA ALA A 151 13.21 9.02 -7.55
C ALA A 151 12.99 8.06 -8.75
N ALA A 152 12.00 8.33 -9.59
CA ALA A 152 11.78 7.67 -10.88
C ALA A 152 12.16 8.54 -12.08
N TYR A 153 13.10 9.49 -11.92
CA TYR A 153 13.58 10.27 -13.05
C TYR A 153 14.31 9.38 -14.07
N ASP A 154 13.85 9.38 -15.32
CA ASP A 154 14.50 8.67 -16.42
C ASP A 154 14.36 9.44 -17.74
N LYS A 155 15.33 9.26 -18.64
CA LYS A 155 15.27 9.76 -20.02
C LYS A 155 14.31 8.92 -20.87
N ASP A 156 14.20 7.63 -20.57
CA ASP A 156 13.26 6.71 -21.18
C ASP A 156 11.88 6.86 -20.52
N SER A 157 10.91 7.40 -21.25
CA SER A 157 9.54 7.59 -20.76
C SER A 157 8.74 6.29 -20.61
N GLU A 158 9.25 5.17 -21.13
CA GLU A 158 8.62 3.86 -21.04
C GLU A 158 9.24 2.98 -19.95
N ALA A 159 10.29 3.45 -19.28
CA ALA A 159 10.84 2.78 -18.11
C ALA A 159 9.81 2.71 -16.97
N TYR A 160 9.77 1.57 -16.29
CA TYR A 160 9.02 1.39 -15.05
C TYR A 160 9.95 1.42 -13.86
N TYR A 161 9.42 1.88 -12.72
CA TYR A 161 10.11 1.90 -11.44
C TYR A 161 9.25 1.21 -10.39
N PHE A 162 9.91 0.38 -9.58
CA PHE A 162 9.35 -0.33 -8.45
C PHE A 162 9.73 0.41 -7.17
N PHE A 163 8.72 0.75 -6.37
CA PHE A 163 8.83 1.48 -5.12
C PHE A 163 8.37 0.58 -3.97
N PRO A 164 9.25 -0.25 -3.39
CA PRO A 164 8.95 -0.96 -2.17
C PRO A 164 8.96 -0.02 -0.97
N GLU A 165 7.97 -0.19 -0.10
CA GLU A 165 7.76 0.57 1.12
C GLU A 165 7.62 -0.44 2.26
N VAL A 166 8.56 -0.40 3.21
CA VAL A 166 8.54 -1.31 4.36
C VAL A 166 8.19 -0.55 5.61
N LEU A 167 6.91 -0.58 6.00
CA LEU A 167 6.46 0.16 7.16
C LEU A 167 6.56 -0.64 8.46
N SER A 168 6.83 0.08 9.54
CA SER A 168 6.75 -0.45 10.90
C SER A 168 6.16 0.59 11.83
N ILE A 169 5.44 0.14 12.87
CA ILE A 169 4.98 1.06 13.91
C ILE A 169 6.18 1.76 14.55
N ASN A 170 6.06 3.05 14.86
CA ASN A 170 7.15 3.77 15.54
C ASN A 170 7.56 3.06 16.83
N ASP A 171 8.87 3.13 17.14
CA ASP A 171 9.49 2.46 18.28
C ASP A 171 9.56 0.92 18.19
N THR A 172 9.32 0.34 17.01
CA THR A 172 9.57 -1.09 16.79
C THR A 172 11.07 -1.39 16.90
N LYS A 173 11.42 -2.30 17.81
CA LYS A 173 12.81 -2.71 18.02
C LYS A 173 13.41 -3.31 16.76
N HIS A 174 14.67 -3.00 16.50
CA HIS A 174 15.48 -3.52 15.40
C HIS A 174 15.07 -3.09 13.98
N TYR A 175 14.09 -2.19 13.84
CA TYR A 175 13.64 -1.73 12.53
C TYR A 175 14.76 -1.02 11.74
N LYS A 176 15.55 -0.16 12.39
CA LYS A 176 16.67 0.54 11.72
C LYS A 176 17.76 -0.43 11.25
N GLU A 177 18.07 -1.43 12.06
CA GLU A 177 19.03 -2.48 11.74
C GLU A 177 18.57 -3.30 10.54
N PHE A 178 17.27 -3.61 10.47
CA PHE A 178 16.66 -4.23 9.31
C PHE A 178 16.76 -3.37 8.05
N CYS A 179 16.42 -2.08 8.13
CA CYS A 179 16.57 -1.16 7.00
C CYS A 179 18.03 -1.11 6.52
N ASN A 180 19.00 -1.10 7.44
CA ASN A 180 20.42 -1.14 7.10
C ASN A 180 20.84 -2.45 6.41
N VAL A 181 20.19 -3.57 6.70
CA VAL A 181 20.43 -4.83 5.97
C VAL A 181 19.90 -4.72 4.55
N ILE A 182 18.71 -4.14 4.36
CA ILE A 182 18.12 -3.98 3.03
C ILE A 182 18.94 -3.04 2.15
N VAL A 183 19.36 -1.89 2.68
CA VAL A 183 20.08 -0.85 1.91
C VAL A 183 21.51 -1.26 1.55
N LYS A 184 22.12 -2.22 2.24
CA LYS A 184 23.50 -2.66 2.00
C LYS A 184 23.67 -3.64 0.83
N ARG A 185 22.57 -4.07 0.21
CA ARG A 185 22.56 -4.97 -0.92
C ARG A 185 22.69 -4.20 -2.24
#